data_AF-A0A836U5G5-F1
#
_entry.id   AF-A0A836U5G5-F1
#
_cell.length_a   1.000
_cell.length_b   1.000
_cell.length_c   1.000
_cell.angle_alpha   90.00
_cell.angle_beta   90.00
_cell.angle_gamma   90.00
#
_symmetry.space_group_name_H-M   'P 1'
#
loop_
_entity.id
_entity.type
_entity.pdbx_description
1 polymer ?
#
loop_
_entity_poly.entity_id
_entity_poly.type
_entity_poly.pdbx_seq_one_letter_code
_entity_poly.pdbx_strand_id
1 'polypeptide(L)'
;MPTPYERLGLRTFINARGTITTLGGSIMPGEVLQAMVEASRNFVHLNELHEKAGARIAELTGAEGAFISAGAASGLLLLLDLVNNVDDTAAVLEARRSILRLLAD
;
A
#
# COMPACT_ATOMS: atom_id res chain seq x y z
N MET A 1 -24.75 -18.85 3.64
CA MET A 1 -23.52 -19.60 3.99
C MET A 1 -22.84 -18.91 5.15
N PRO A 2 -22.21 -19.63 6.09
CA PRO A 2 -21.50 -19.02 7.21
C PRO A 2 -20.30 -18.19 6.72
N THR A 3 -20.07 -17.04 7.34
CA THR A 3 -18.91 -16.17 7.11
C THR A 3 -17.60 -16.93 7.39
N PRO A 4 -16.45 -16.48 6.84
CA PRO A 4 -15.16 -17.09 7.15
C PRO A 4 -14.87 -17.19 8.66
N TYR A 5 -15.25 -16.18 9.44
CA TYR A 5 -15.06 -16.18 10.90
C TYR A 5 -16.00 -17.16 11.62
N GLU A 6 -17.26 -17.28 11.20
CA GLU A 6 -18.18 -18.28 11.77
C GLU A 6 -17.70 -19.71 11.51
N ARG A 7 -17.12 -19.99 10.33
CA ARG A 7 -16.50 -21.30 10.05
C ARG A 7 -15.30 -21.61 10.94
N LEU A 8 -14.63 -20.57 11.45
CA LEU A 8 -13.54 -20.68 12.41
C LEU A 8 -14.02 -20.67 13.88
N GLY A 9 -15.34 -20.61 14.13
CA GLY A 9 -15.90 -20.53 15.48
C GLY A 9 -15.69 -19.18 16.17
N LEU A 10 -15.35 -18.13 15.40
CA LEU A 10 -15.07 -16.80 15.92
C LEU A 10 -16.35 -15.95 15.94
N ARG A 11 -16.51 -15.17 17.01
CA ARG A 11 -17.61 -14.20 17.16
C ARG A 11 -17.22 -12.86 16.54
N THR A 12 -18.08 -12.33 15.68
CA THR A 12 -17.99 -10.94 15.20
C THR A 12 -18.74 -9.99 16.16
N PHE A 13 -18.38 -8.72 16.13
CA PHE A 13 -19.00 -7.69 16.96
C PHE A 13 -18.97 -6.32 16.27
N ILE A 14 -19.81 -5.41 16.74
CA ILE A 14 -19.84 -4.02 16.24
C ILE A 14 -18.70 -3.24 16.90
N ASN A 15 -17.74 -2.80 16.10
CA ASN A 15 -16.66 -1.95 16.58
C ASN A 15 -17.08 -0.46 16.55
N ALA A 16 -17.45 0.08 17.71
CA ALA A 16 -17.77 1.50 17.90
C ALA A 16 -16.60 2.32 18.50
N ARG A 17 -15.36 1.77 18.48
CA ARG A 17 -14.16 2.40 19.06
C ARG A 17 -13.20 2.98 18.01
N GLY A 18 -13.56 2.91 16.72
CA GLY A 18 -12.69 3.37 15.62
C GLY A 18 -11.67 2.31 15.20
N THR A 19 -10.50 2.74 14.72
CA THR A 19 -9.51 1.89 14.05
C THR A 19 -8.56 1.19 15.02
N ILE A 20 -9.05 0.15 15.71
CA ILE A 20 -8.28 -0.57 16.73
C ILE A 20 -7.44 -1.68 16.10
N THR A 21 -6.12 -1.64 16.27
CA THR A 21 -5.16 -2.60 15.69
C THR A 21 -5.47 -4.06 16.06
N THR A 22 -5.77 -4.33 17.33
CA THR A 22 -6.10 -5.69 17.80
C THR A 22 -7.44 -6.21 17.26
N LEU A 23 -8.25 -5.34 16.66
CA LEU A 23 -9.54 -5.68 16.04
C LEU A 23 -9.47 -5.68 14.51
N GLY A 24 -8.28 -5.59 13.92
CA GLY A 24 -8.08 -5.58 12.47
C GLY A 24 -8.15 -4.20 11.81
N GLY A 25 -8.20 -3.12 12.60
CA GLY A 25 -8.22 -1.75 12.09
C GLY A 25 -9.60 -1.33 11.56
N SER A 26 -9.71 -1.16 10.24
CA SER A 26 -10.91 -0.65 9.56
C SER A 26 -11.52 -1.69 8.64
N ILE A 27 -12.82 -1.56 8.36
CA ILE A 27 -13.50 -2.31 7.30
C ILE A 27 -13.35 -1.55 5.98
N MET A 28 -12.93 -2.23 4.92
CA MET A 28 -12.81 -1.62 3.59
C MET A 28 -14.21 -1.28 3.03
N PRO A 29 -14.38 -0.10 2.41
CA PRO A 29 -15.58 0.24 1.64
C PRO A 29 -15.87 -0.78 0.53
N GLY A 30 -17.14 -0.92 0.16
CA GLY A 30 -17.59 -1.93 -0.81
C GLY A 30 -16.97 -1.73 -2.20
N GLU A 31 -16.82 -0.48 -2.62
CA GLU A 31 -16.19 -0.09 -3.88
C GLU A 31 -14.71 -0.50 -3.97
N VAL A 32 -13.99 -0.50 -2.85
CA VAL A 32 -12.59 -0.93 -2.79
C VAL A 32 -12.51 -2.44 -2.97
N LEU A 33 -13.37 -3.18 -2.26
CA LEU A 33 -13.45 -4.64 -2.41
C LEU A 33 -13.80 -5.06 -3.84
N GLN A 34 -14.74 -4.34 -4.47
CA GLN A 34 -15.10 -4.57 -5.86
C GLN A 34 -13.91 -4.35 -6.80
N ALA A 35 -13.20 -3.22 -6.66
CA ALA A 35 -12.01 -2.94 -7.46
C ALA A 35 -10.92 -4.00 -7.30
N MET A 36 -10.70 -4.51 -6.08
CA MET A 36 -9.74 -5.60 -5.84
C MET A 36 -10.13 -6.90 -6.55
N VAL A 37 -11.42 -7.26 -6.55
CA VAL A 37 -11.93 -8.44 -7.26
C VAL A 37 -11.81 -8.29 -8.78
N GLU A 38 -12.03 -7.08 -9.31
CA GLU A 38 -11.85 -6.79 -10.73
C GLU A 38 -10.36 -6.85 -11.12
N ALA A 39 -9.48 -6.27 -10.32
CA ALA A 39 -8.04 -6.29 -10.53
C ALA A 39 -7.46 -7.71 -10.52
N SER A 40 -7.95 -8.59 -9.63
CA SER A 40 -7.42 -9.95 -9.47
C SER A 40 -7.63 -10.87 -10.68
N ARG A 41 -8.36 -10.42 -11.70
CA ARG A 41 -8.66 -11.17 -12.93
C ARG A 41 -7.75 -10.81 -14.09
N ASN A 42 -6.79 -9.91 -13.88
CA ASN A 42 -5.93 -9.37 -14.92
C ASN A 42 -4.45 -9.48 -14.53
N PHE A 43 -3.59 -9.70 -15.52
CA PHE A 43 -2.16 -9.55 -15.36
C PHE A 43 -1.74 -8.16 -15.82
N VAL A 44 -0.83 -7.53 -15.06
CA VAL A 44 -0.25 -6.22 -15.39
C VAL A 44 1.24 -6.23 -15.07
N HIS A 45 1.99 -5.31 -15.67
CA HIS A 45 3.36 -5.06 -15.25
C HIS A 45 3.36 -4.34 -13.91
N LEU A 46 3.80 -5.00 -12.84
CA LEU A 46 3.70 -4.47 -11.47
C LEU A 46 4.49 -3.18 -11.26
N ASN A 47 5.59 -2.96 -11.98
CA ASN A 47 6.34 -1.71 -11.87
C ASN A 47 5.54 -0.53 -12.44
N GLU A 48 4.84 -0.73 -13.57
CA GLU A 48 3.99 0.32 -14.15
C GLU A 48 2.80 0.64 -13.24
N LEU A 49 2.22 -0.39 -12.62
CA LEU A 49 1.17 -0.19 -11.61
C LEU A 49 1.68 0.63 -10.42
N HIS A 50 2.87 0.33 -9.90
CA HIS A 50 3.48 1.10 -8.80
C HIS A 50 3.77 2.55 -9.19
N GLU A 51 4.31 2.80 -10.40
CA GLU A 51 4.55 4.16 -10.90
C GLU A 51 3.25 4.97 -10.97
N LYS A 52 2.21 4.41 -11.59
CA LYS A 52 0.90 5.10 -11.71
C LYS A 52 0.22 5.31 -10.36
N ALA A 53 0.27 4.33 -9.47
CA ALA A 53 -0.32 4.44 -8.15
C ALA A 53 0.43 5.46 -7.29
N GLY A 54 1.76 5.50 -7.37
CA GLY A 54 2.60 6.52 -6.73
C GLY A 54 2.27 7.93 -7.22
N ALA A 55 2.18 8.14 -8.53
CA ALA A 55 1.80 9.43 -9.11
C ALA A 55 0.42 9.89 -8.62
N ARG A 56 -0.57 8.99 -8.56
CA ARG A 56 -1.90 9.31 -8.04
C ARG A 56 -1.89 9.70 -6.57
N ILE A 57 -1.10 9.02 -5.73
CA ILE A 57 -0.98 9.37 -4.31
C ILE A 57 -0.30 10.73 -4.16
N ALA A 58 0.76 11.00 -4.92
CA ALA A 58 1.46 12.29 -4.92
C ALA A 58 0.50 13.44 -5.27
N GLU A 59 -0.33 13.27 -6.30
CA GLU A 59 -1.37 14.23 -6.68
C GLU A 59 -2.37 14.47 -5.54
N LEU A 60 -2.84 13.41 -4.88
CA LEU A 60 -3.82 13.49 -3.79
C LEU A 60 -3.26 14.15 -2.52
N THR A 61 -1.97 13.99 -2.25
CA THR A 61 -1.32 14.50 -1.03
C THR A 61 -0.61 15.83 -1.25
N GLY A 62 -0.35 16.22 -2.49
CA GLY A 62 0.47 17.39 -2.84
C GLY A 62 1.97 17.16 -2.65
N ALA A 63 2.42 15.91 -2.52
CA ALA A 63 3.83 15.57 -2.42
C ALA A 63 4.50 15.56 -3.81
N GLU A 64 5.81 15.80 -3.86
CA GLU A 64 6.60 15.71 -5.09
C GLU A 64 6.63 14.28 -5.65
N GLY A 65 6.53 13.28 -4.77
CA GLY A 65 6.38 11.88 -5.18
C GLY A 65 5.88 11.00 -4.04
N ALA A 66 5.43 9.80 -4.39
CA ALA A 66 4.99 8.82 -3.42
C ALA A 66 5.42 7.40 -3.81
N PHE A 67 5.70 6.60 -2.78
CA PHE A 67 6.06 5.19 -2.92
C PHE A 67 5.16 4.33 -2.03
N ILE A 68 4.62 3.26 -2.59
CA ILE A 68 3.75 2.32 -1.87
C ILE A 68 4.61 1.16 -1.39
N SER A 69 4.58 0.91 -0.07
CA SER A 69 5.21 -0.26 0.53
C SER A 69 4.17 -1.16 1.20
N ALA A 70 4.59 -2.31 1.73
CA ALA A 70 3.71 -3.26 2.40
C ALA A 70 3.06 -2.71 3.69
N GLY A 71 3.57 -1.61 4.24
CA GLY A 71 3.03 -0.92 5.41
C GLY A 71 3.98 0.12 5.98
N ALA A 72 3.58 0.83 7.04
CA ALA A 72 4.37 1.90 7.62
C ALA A 72 5.77 1.43 8.11
N ALA A 73 5.84 0.25 8.74
CA ALA A 73 7.11 -0.31 9.22
C ALA A 73 8.08 -0.63 8.06
N SER A 74 7.59 -1.17 6.94
CA SER A 74 8.44 -1.39 5.76
C SER A 74 8.87 -0.07 5.12
N GLY A 75 7.98 0.93 5.11
CA GLY A 75 8.33 2.28 4.63
C GLY A 75 9.48 2.88 5.42
N LEU A 76 9.47 2.75 6.75
CA LEU A 76 10.57 3.18 7.61
C LEU A 76 11.86 2.40 7.34
N LEU A 77 11.78 1.08 7.19
CA LEU A 77 12.96 0.27 6.87
C LEU A 77 13.59 0.68 5.54
N LEU A 78 12.77 0.86 4.49
CA LEU A 78 13.23 1.31 3.18
C LEU A 78 13.86 2.71 3.25
N LEU A 79 13.27 3.62 4.04
CA LEU A 79 13.81 4.95 4.25
C LEU A 79 15.18 4.91 4.96
N LEU A 80 15.33 4.07 5.99
CA LEU A 80 16.61 3.91 6.67
C LEU A 80 17.66 3.33 5.73
N ASP A 81 17.31 2.34 4.91
CA ASP A 81 18.24 1.75 3.94
C ASP A 81 18.68 2.78 2.89
N LEU A 82 17.76 3.60 2.37
CA LEU A 82 18.05 4.68 1.43
C LEU A 82 19.10 5.69 1.95
N VAL A 83 19.06 6.00 3.25
CA VAL A 83 20.00 6.96 3.86
C VAL A 83 21.37 6.32 4.10
N ASN A 84 21.44 5.00 4.32
CA ASN A 84 22.68 4.32 4.72
C ASN A 84 23.40 3.62 3.56
N ASN A 85 22.67 3.15 2.54
CA ASN A 85 23.18 2.34 1.44
C ASN A 85 22.82 2.97 0.09
N VAL A 86 23.48 4.09 -0.24
CA VAL A 86 23.20 4.87 -1.47
C VAL A 86 23.47 4.06 -2.75
N ASP A 87 24.24 2.97 -2.66
CA ASP A 87 24.81 2.26 -3.82
C ASP A 87 24.25 0.86 -4.11
N ASP A 88 23.42 0.23 -3.26
CA ASP A 88 22.99 -1.15 -3.53
C ASP A 88 21.64 -1.55 -2.93
N THR A 89 20.60 -1.51 -3.76
CA THR A 89 19.49 -2.50 -3.84
C THR A 89 18.48 -2.06 -4.91
N ALA A 90 17.96 -3.00 -5.69
CA ALA A 90 17.07 -2.70 -6.82
C ALA A 90 15.79 -1.93 -6.42
N ALA A 91 15.22 -2.23 -5.25
CA ALA A 91 14.02 -1.57 -4.72
C ALA A 91 14.31 -0.13 -4.25
N VAL A 92 15.46 0.11 -3.63
CA VAL A 92 15.97 1.44 -3.26
C VAL A 92 16.20 2.27 -4.51
N LEU A 93 16.85 1.71 -5.53
CA LEU A 93 17.07 2.40 -6.80
C LEU A 93 15.76 2.70 -7.54
N GLU A 94 14.72 1.87 -7.41
CA GLU A 94 13.42 2.11 -8.04
C GLU A 94 12.62 3.18 -7.29
N ALA A 95 12.58 3.13 -5.96
CA ALA A 95 12.00 4.21 -5.14
C ALA A 95 12.74 5.54 -5.35
N ARG A 96 14.07 5.52 -5.34
CA ARG A 96 14.93 6.68 -5.61
C ARG A 96 14.76 7.19 -7.05
N ARG A 97 14.68 6.33 -8.06
CA ARG A 97 14.44 6.75 -9.46
C ARG A 97 13.05 7.34 -9.65
N SER A 98 12.03 6.77 -9.01
CA SER A 98 10.66 7.31 -9.05
C SER A 98 10.62 8.72 -8.46
N ILE A 99 11.24 8.93 -7.29
CA ILE A 99 11.34 10.25 -6.65
C ILE A 99 12.21 11.22 -7.47
N LEU A 100 13.39 10.80 -7.94
CA LEU A 100 14.29 11.67 -8.71
C LEU A 100 13.75 12.05 -10.10
N ARG A 101 12.95 11.19 -10.76
CA ARG A 101 12.27 11.55 -12.02
C ARG A 101 11.23 12.65 -11.81
N LEU A 102 10.59 12.69 -10.64
CA LEU A 102 9.60 13.72 -10.30
C LEU A 102 10.24 15.05 -9.88
N LEU A 103 11.52 15.04 -9.49
CA LEU A 103 12.30 16.24 -9.15
C LEU A 103 13.07 16.84 -10.35
N ALA A 104 13.02 16.18 -11.52
CA ALA A 104 13.77 16.57 -12.72
C ALA A 104 12.94 17.37 -13.74
N ASP A 105 11.65 17.60 -13.45
CA ASP A 105 10.74 18.50 -14.18
C ASP A 105 10.42 19.74 -13.32
#